data_AF-A0A6G7WGF4-F1
#
_entry.id   AF-A0A6G7WGF4-F1
#
_cell.length_a   1.000
_cell.length_b   1.000
_cell.length_c   1.000
_cell.angle_alpha   90.00
_cell.angle_beta   90.00
_cell.angle_gamma   90.00
#
_symmetry.space_group_name_H-M   'P 1'
#
loop_
_entity.id
_entity.type
_entity.pdbx_description
1 polymer ?
#
loop_
_entity_poly.entity_id
_entity_poly.type
_entity_poly.pdbx_seq_one_letter_code
_entity_poly.pdbx_strand_id
1 'polypeptide(L)'
;MFIIMAGGHYALIPIATQNLAQVGFDNLMMTGLLPGNMAMAGAAFAIAMRTKSNGYKQYSISAAVTALLGVSQPALYGVAIPIKKAMTAIIIGGFIGGLYAGIVGVKGFALSDPGLAALPAYISPDGSWGNFINTLITMVIAFGMTFAFTYFGSYEELSQEEIEEITVNQ
;
A
#
# COMPACT_ATOMS: atom_id res chain seq x y z
N MET A 1 7.58 2.61 4.20
CA MET A 1 7.89 1.49 3.27
C MET A 1 9.19 0.78 3.63
N PHE A 2 10.35 1.45 3.66
CA PHE A 2 11.62 0.82 4.09
C PHE A 2 11.57 0.21 5.50
N ILE A 3 10.81 0.83 6.42
CA ILE A 3 10.54 0.30 7.76
C ILE A 3 9.67 -0.98 7.73
N ILE A 4 8.79 -1.13 6.74
CA ILE A 4 8.01 -2.37 6.54
C ILE A 4 8.95 -3.47 6.03
N MET A 5 9.77 -3.15 5.02
CA MET A 5 10.75 -4.07 4.43
C MET A 5 11.78 -4.58 5.45
N ALA A 6 12.18 -3.73 6.41
CA ALA A 6 13.11 -4.09 7.48
C ALA A 6 12.44 -4.73 8.71
N GLY A 7 11.12 -4.98 8.69
CA GLY A 7 10.36 -5.48 9.86
C GLY A 7 10.19 -4.47 11.00
N GLY A 8 10.79 -3.28 10.91
CA GLY A 8 10.72 -2.22 11.92
C GLY A 8 9.32 -1.61 12.11
N HIS A 9 8.33 -1.93 11.28
CA HIS A 9 6.95 -1.48 11.48
C HIS A 9 6.33 -2.10 12.74
N TYR A 10 6.76 -3.31 13.13
CA TYR A 10 6.41 -3.90 14.43
C TYR A 10 6.94 -3.08 15.62
N ALA A 11 8.03 -2.33 15.45
CA ALA A 11 8.55 -1.44 16.50
C ALA A 11 7.66 -0.21 16.74
N LEU A 12 6.72 0.09 15.83
CA LEU A 12 5.76 1.17 15.99
C LEU A 12 4.48 0.72 16.72
N ILE A 13 4.26 -0.58 16.90
CA ILE A 13 3.07 -1.13 17.59
C ILE A 13 2.98 -0.65 19.04
N PRO A 14 4.06 -0.63 19.86
CA PRO A 14 3.98 -0.09 21.22
C PRO A 14 3.58 1.37 21.25
N ILE A 15 4.08 2.19 20.30
CA ILE A 15 3.74 3.61 20.18
C ILE A 15 2.26 3.77 19.79
N ALA A 16 1.78 3.00 18.81
CA ALA A 16 0.38 3.02 18.41
C ALA A 16 -0.55 2.58 19.56
N THR A 17 -0.17 1.53 20.29
CA THR A 17 -0.90 1.06 21.48
C THR A 17 -0.95 2.13 22.56
N GLN A 18 0.16 2.83 22.80
CA GLN A 18 0.22 3.92 23.76
C GLN A 18 -0.65 5.11 23.35
N ASN A 19 -0.63 5.48 22.06
CA ASN A 19 -1.48 6.55 21.53
C ASN A 19 -2.97 6.19 21.67
N LEU A 20 -3.35 4.96 21.33
CA LEU A 20 -4.71 4.48 21.54
C LEU A 20 -5.12 4.51 23.02
N ALA A 21 -4.22 4.14 23.94
CA ALA A 21 -4.51 4.15 25.37
C ALA A 21 -4.61 5.57 25.96
N GLN A 22 -3.81 6.52 25.49
CA GLN A 22 -3.77 7.88 26.06
C GLN A 22 -4.76 8.85 25.40
N VAL A 23 -4.84 8.84 24.07
CA VAL A 23 -5.63 9.82 23.30
C VAL A 23 -6.79 9.19 22.52
N GLY A 24 -6.92 7.85 22.54
CA GLY A 24 -8.02 7.12 21.92
C GLY A 24 -7.86 6.91 20.41
N PHE A 25 -6.79 7.39 19.79
CA PHE A 25 -6.53 7.22 18.36
C PHE A 25 -5.02 7.22 18.05
N ASP A 26 -4.63 6.60 16.94
CA ASP A 26 -3.30 6.69 16.35
C ASP A 26 -3.37 7.42 14.99
N ASN A 27 -2.43 8.33 14.74
CA ASN A 27 -2.35 9.10 13.50
C ASN A 27 -1.00 8.95 12.79
N LEU A 28 -0.12 8.08 13.31
CA LEU A 28 1.27 7.95 12.87
C LEU A 28 1.50 6.62 12.18
N MET A 29 1.26 5.52 12.89
CA MET A 29 1.48 4.19 12.36
C MET A 29 0.39 3.84 11.34
N MET A 30 -0.88 3.98 11.74
CA MET A 30 -2.00 3.54 10.91
C MET A 30 -2.11 4.36 9.64
N THR A 31 -2.05 5.68 9.79
CA THR A 31 -2.14 6.65 8.71
C THR A 31 -0.91 6.63 7.79
N GLY A 32 0.27 6.26 8.30
CA GLY A 32 1.51 6.21 7.52
C GLY A 32 1.71 4.92 6.71
N LEU A 33 1.20 3.78 7.19
CA LEU A 33 1.39 2.48 6.54
C LEU A 33 0.33 2.18 5.47
N LEU A 34 -0.91 2.63 5.67
CA LEU A 34 -2.02 2.39 4.74
C LEU A 34 -1.78 2.92 3.31
N PRO A 35 -1.31 4.18 3.09
CA PRO A 35 -1.06 4.70 1.75
C PRO A 35 0.02 3.92 1.02
N GLY A 36 1.07 3.49 1.72
CA GLY A 36 2.14 2.68 1.13
C GLY A 36 1.64 1.33 0.63
N ASN A 37 0.71 0.72 1.36
CA ASN A 37 0.11 -0.53 0.94
C ASN A 37 -0.82 -0.37 -0.28
N MET A 38 -1.62 0.71 -0.31
CA MET A 38 -2.45 1.03 -1.47
C MET A 38 -1.62 1.40 -2.71
N ALA A 39 -0.48 2.04 -2.51
CA ALA A 39 0.47 2.32 -3.57
C ALA A 39 1.03 1.01 -4.19
N MET A 40 1.38 0.01 -3.37
CA MET A 40 1.82 -1.30 -3.86
C MET A 40 0.74 -2.00 -4.70
N ALA A 41 -0.51 -1.97 -4.25
CA ALA A 41 -1.65 -2.46 -5.04
C ALA A 41 -1.77 -1.72 -6.39
N GLY A 42 -1.65 -0.40 -6.38
CA GLY A 42 -1.71 0.43 -7.61
C GLY A 42 -0.60 0.10 -8.60
N ALA A 43 0.63 -0.11 -8.12
CA ALA A 43 1.76 -0.51 -8.97
C ALA A 43 1.56 -1.90 -9.57
N ALA A 44 1.19 -2.89 -8.75
CA ALA A 44 0.94 -4.26 -9.21
C ALA A 44 -0.19 -4.31 -10.25
N PHE A 45 -1.26 -3.55 -10.04
CA PHE A 45 -2.36 -3.45 -11.01
C PHE A 45 -1.93 -2.77 -12.31
N ALA A 46 -1.11 -1.72 -12.24
CA ALA A 46 -0.56 -1.06 -13.44
C ALA A 46 0.34 -2.00 -14.25
N ILE A 47 1.19 -2.79 -13.58
CA ILE A 47 2.06 -3.76 -14.25
C ILE A 47 1.25 -4.90 -14.87
N ALA A 48 0.22 -5.41 -14.18
CA ALA A 48 -0.70 -6.40 -14.73
C ALA A 48 -1.36 -5.94 -16.05
N MET A 49 -1.62 -4.65 -16.21
CA MET A 49 -2.20 -4.09 -17.43
C MET A 49 -1.17 -3.86 -18.55
N ARG A 50 0.12 -3.77 -18.22
CA ARG A 50 1.19 -3.46 -19.18
C ARG A 50 1.98 -4.66 -19.65
N THR A 51 2.11 -5.69 -18.82
CA THR A 51 2.86 -6.89 -19.18
C THR A 51 2.19 -7.67 -20.31
N LYS A 52 3.01 -8.24 -21.19
CA LYS A 52 2.61 -9.12 -22.28
C LYS A 52 2.59 -10.59 -21.87
N SER A 53 3.27 -10.95 -20.77
CA SER A 53 3.29 -12.32 -20.26
C SER A 53 1.98 -12.63 -19.54
N ASN A 54 1.26 -13.65 -20.02
CA ASN A 54 0.01 -14.10 -19.37
C ASN A 54 0.25 -14.61 -17.95
N GLY A 55 1.38 -15.29 -17.70
CA GLY A 55 1.73 -15.77 -16.36
C GLY A 55 2.00 -14.62 -15.39
N TYR A 56 2.85 -13.68 -15.79
CA TYR A 56 3.18 -12.52 -14.95
C TYR A 56 1.98 -11.60 -14.73
N LYS A 57 1.08 -11.51 -15.72
CA LYS A 57 -0.20 -10.81 -15.58
C LYS A 57 -1.07 -11.42 -14.48
N GLN A 58 -1.28 -12.74 -14.50
CA GLN A 58 -2.09 -13.42 -13.49
C GLN A 58 -1.48 -13.25 -12.09
N TYR A 59 -0.16 -13.42 -11.98
CA TYR A 59 0.57 -13.18 -10.72
C TYR A 59 0.38 -11.75 -10.23
N SER A 60 0.59 -10.75 -11.10
CA SER A 60 0.49 -9.33 -10.74
C SER A 60 -0.92 -8.93 -10.31
N ILE A 61 -1.97 -9.50 -10.93
CA ILE A 61 -3.37 -9.30 -10.49
C ILE A 61 -3.58 -9.88 -9.09
N SER A 62 -3.14 -11.12 -8.87
CA SER A 62 -3.25 -11.78 -7.56
C SER A 62 -2.51 -10.98 -6.49
N ALA A 63 -1.29 -10.54 -6.78
CA ALA A 63 -0.48 -9.69 -5.91
C ALA A 63 -1.13 -8.32 -5.63
N ALA A 64 -1.79 -7.72 -6.62
CA ALA A 64 -2.52 -6.47 -6.43
C ALA A 64 -3.72 -6.66 -5.48
N VAL A 65 -4.48 -7.74 -5.63
CA VAL A 65 -5.64 -8.04 -4.78
C VAL A 65 -5.20 -8.35 -3.34
N THR A 66 -4.16 -9.15 -3.16
CA THR A 66 -3.62 -9.44 -1.82
C THR A 66 -3.06 -8.18 -1.17
N ALA A 67 -2.37 -7.32 -1.92
CA ALA A 67 -1.95 -6.02 -1.44
C ALA A 67 -3.14 -5.15 -1.03
N LEU A 68 -4.22 -5.07 -1.81
CA LEU A 68 -5.43 -4.34 -1.41
C LEU A 68 -6.02 -4.84 -0.08
N LEU A 69 -5.93 -6.15 0.19
CA LEU A 69 -6.42 -6.75 1.43
C LEU A 69 -5.46 -6.58 2.63
N GLY A 70 -4.24 -6.09 2.40
CA GLY A 70 -3.25 -5.83 3.45
C GLY A 70 -2.02 -6.74 3.41
N VAL A 71 -2.00 -7.71 2.50
CA VAL A 71 -0.87 -8.63 2.32
C VAL A 71 0.00 -8.13 1.17
N SER A 72 1.02 -7.35 1.50
CA SER A 72 1.83 -6.66 0.49
C SER A 72 3.05 -7.43 -0.01
N GLN A 73 3.36 -8.58 0.58
CA GLN A 73 4.59 -9.32 0.27
C GLN A 73 4.68 -9.73 -1.21
N PRO A 74 3.63 -10.30 -1.84
CA PRO A 74 3.71 -10.69 -3.25
C PRO A 74 3.93 -9.48 -4.16
N ALA A 75 3.26 -8.35 -3.89
CA ALA A 75 3.44 -7.13 -4.68
C ALA A 75 4.83 -6.50 -4.47
N LEU A 76 5.37 -6.54 -3.25
CA LEU A 76 6.69 -6.01 -2.96
C LEU A 76 7.79 -6.81 -3.66
N TYR A 77 7.80 -8.14 -3.47
CA TYR A 77 8.87 -8.99 -3.97
C TYR A 77 8.72 -9.31 -5.46
N GLY A 78 7.50 -9.46 -5.96
CA GLY A 78 7.26 -9.83 -7.35
C GLY A 78 7.08 -8.65 -8.31
N VAL A 79 6.82 -7.43 -7.82
CA VAL A 79 6.63 -6.24 -8.67
C VAL A 79 7.57 -5.10 -8.28
N ALA A 80 7.56 -4.67 -7.02
CA ALA A 80 8.28 -3.46 -6.63
C ALA A 80 9.81 -3.62 -6.68
N ILE A 81 10.37 -4.69 -6.11
CA ILE A 81 11.83 -4.92 -6.08
C ILE A 81 12.41 -5.17 -7.49
N PRO A 82 11.84 -6.06 -8.32
CA PRO A 82 12.36 -6.33 -9.66
C PRO A 82 12.26 -5.11 -10.57
N ILE A 83 11.18 -4.33 -10.45
CA ILE A 83 10.91 -3.17 -11.30
C ILE A 83 11.23 -1.88 -10.54
N LYS A 84 12.48 -1.41 -10.61
CA LYS A 84 12.97 -0.19 -9.93
C LYS A 84 12.07 1.04 -10.14
N LYS A 85 11.48 1.18 -11.34
CA LYS A 85 10.57 2.27 -11.69
C LYS A 85 9.23 2.16 -10.94
N ALA A 86 8.70 0.94 -10.77
CA ALA A 86 7.53 0.68 -9.94
C ALA A 86 7.81 1.02 -8.47
N MET A 87 8.99 0.65 -7.95
CA MET A 87 9.38 1.03 -6.58
C MET A 87 9.37 2.54 -6.37
N THR A 88 9.92 3.29 -7.33
CA THR A 88 9.95 4.76 -7.26
C THR A 88 8.52 5.34 -7.30
N ALA A 89 7.66 4.81 -8.16
CA ALA A 89 6.26 5.21 -8.23
C ALA A 89 5.52 4.94 -6.90
N ILE A 90 5.76 3.80 -6.26
CA ILE A 90 5.17 3.45 -4.97
C ILE A 90 5.61 4.42 -3.87
N ILE A 91 6.91 4.78 -3.83
CA ILE A 91 7.42 5.76 -2.86
C ILE A 91 6.73 7.12 -3.05
N ILE A 92 6.61 7.59 -4.29
CA ILE A 92 5.99 8.88 -4.60
C ILE A 92 4.49 8.84 -4.28
N GLY A 93 3.75 7.84 -4.75
CA GLY A 93 2.31 7.78 -4.51
C GLY A 93 1.96 7.52 -3.04
N GLY A 94 2.75 6.71 -2.34
CA GLY A 94 2.65 6.53 -0.89
C GLY A 94 2.95 7.81 -0.12
N PHE A 95 3.93 8.60 -0.55
CA PHE A 95 4.23 9.91 0.03
C PHE A 95 3.08 10.90 -0.17
N ILE A 96 2.52 11.01 -1.38
CA ILE A 96 1.40 11.92 -1.68
C ILE A 96 0.15 11.53 -0.87
N GLY A 97 -0.18 10.24 -0.81
CA GLY A 97 -1.30 9.75 -0.02
C GLY A 97 -1.09 9.98 1.48
N GLY A 98 0.10 9.67 2.00
CA GLY A 98 0.44 9.90 3.41
C GLY A 98 0.46 11.39 3.78
N LEU A 99 0.91 12.26 2.88
CA LEU A 99 0.89 13.70 3.08
C LEU A 99 -0.54 14.23 3.18
N TYR A 100 -1.42 13.82 2.26
CA TYR A 100 -2.85 14.15 2.33
C TYR A 100 -3.43 13.70 3.68
N ALA A 101 -3.23 12.44 4.05
CA ALA A 101 -3.75 11.85 5.27
C ALA A 101 -3.25 12.56 6.54
N GLY A 102 -1.99 13.02 6.54
CA GLY A 102 -1.41 13.83 7.61
C GLY A 102 -2.02 15.23 7.69
N ILE A 103 -2.23 15.90 6.55
CA ILE A 103 -2.83 17.25 6.51
C ILE A 103 -4.28 17.24 6.99
N VAL A 104 -5.08 16.28 6.52
CA VAL A 104 -6.49 16.17 6.92
C VAL A 104 -6.67 15.48 8.28
N GLY A 105 -5.57 15.02 8.89
CA GLY A 105 -5.57 14.44 10.23
C GLY A 105 -6.35 13.14 10.34
N VAL A 106 -6.13 12.19 9.42
CA VAL A 106 -6.74 10.86 9.47
C VAL A 106 -6.29 10.13 10.75
N LYS A 107 -7.26 9.52 11.43
CA LYS A 107 -7.10 8.82 12.72
C LYS A 107 -7.53 7.36 12.61
N GLY A 108 -6.70 6.45 13.11
CA GLY A 108 -7.08 5.05 13.37
C GLY A 108 -7.49 4.89 14.83
N PHE A 109 -8.61 4.21 15.09
CA PHE A 109 -9.18 4.01 16.42
C PHE A 109 -9.00 2.58 16.95
N ALA A 110 -8.50 1.67 16.12
CA ALA A 110 -8.20 0.29 16.50
C ALA A 110 -6.97 -0.21 15.74
N LEU A 111 -6.13 -1.04 16.36
CA LEU A 111 -5.02 -1.68 15.67
C LEU A 111 -5.56 -2.61 14.58
N SER A 112 -5.02 -2.49 13.37
CA SER A 112 -5.37 -3.32 12.22
C SER A 112 -4.23 -3.31 11.21
N ASP A 113 -4.07 -4.40 10.48
CA ASP A 113 -3.11 -4.46 9.38
C ASP A 113 -3.52 -3.52 8.23
N PRO A 114 -2.57 -2.81 7.60
CA PRO A 114 -2.88 -1.76 6.65
C PRO A 114 -3.49 -2.36 5.36
N GLY A 115 -4.80 -2.27 5.16
CA GLY A 115 -5.49 -2.76 3.95
C GLY A 115 -6.96 -2.35 3.91
N LEU A 116 -7.73 -2.80 2.92
CA LEU A 116 -9.18 -2.56 2.84
C LEU A 116 -9.92 -3.11 4.08
N ALA A 117 -9.43 -4.22 4.64
CA ALA A 117 -9.97 -4.79 5.87
C ALA A 117 -9.79 -3.89 7.10
N ALA A 118 -8.89 -2.90 7.04
CA ALA A 118 -8.67 -1.91 8.11
C ALA A 118 -9.72 -0.80 8.14
N LEU A 119 -10.54 -0.64 7.10
CA LEU A 119 -11.49 0.46 7.00
C LEU A 119 -12.40 0.64 8.24
N PRO A 120 -12.91 -0.42 8.89
CA PRO A 120 -13.68 -0.29 10.13
C PRO A 120 -12.90 0.37 11.28
N ALA A 121 -11.57 0.21 11.32
CA ALA A 121 -10.71 0.83 12.33
C ALA A 121 -10.57 2.35 12.17
N TYR A 122 -11.00 2.92 11.04
CA TYR A 122 -11.02 4.38 10.79
C TYR A 122 -12.41 4.99 10.96
N ILE A 123 -13.40 4.24 11.44
CA ILE A 123 -14.71 4.81 11.75
C ILE A 123 -14.61 5.55 13.08
N SER A 124 -14.96 6.84 13.06
CA SER A 124 -14.91 7.67 14.26
C SER A 124 -15.95 7.20 15.29
N PRO A 125 -15.59 7.07 16.58
CA PRO A 125 -16.52 6.69 17.65
C PRO A 125 -17.65 7.72 17.89
N ASP A 126 -17.48 8.95 17.41
CA ASP A 126 -18.46 10.03 17.50
C ASP A 126 -19.57 9.95 16.44
N GLY A 127 -19.54 8.93 15.57
CA GLY A 127 -20.51 8.74 14.49
C GLY A 127 -20.25 9.61 13.25
N SER A 128 -19.14 10.35 13.21
CA SER A 128 -18.77 11.17 12.06
C SER A 128 -18.19 10.33 10.91
N TRP A 129 -18.70 10.55 9.71
CA TRP A 129 -18.21 9.89 8.49
C TRP A 129 -16.97 10.57 7.89
N GLY A 130 -16.58 11.73 8.40
CA GLY A 130 -15.50 12.55 7.82
C GLY A 130 -14.15 11.85 7.80
N ASN A 131 -13.77 11.18 8.89
CA ASN A 131 -12.51 10.44 8.95
C ASN A 131 -12.50 9.25 7.98
N PHE A 132 -13.60 8.49 7.93
CA PHE A 132 -13.77 7.38 7.00
C PHE A 132 -13.66 7.81 5.53
N ILE A 133 -14.33 8.90 5.16
CA ILE A 133 -14.26 9.47 3.80
C ILE A 133 -12.83 9.92 3.47
N ASN A 134 -12.16 10.60 4.40
CA ASN A 134 -10.78 11.02 4.23
C ASN A 134 -9.80 9.84 4.09
N THR A 135 -10.04 8.74 4.80
CA THR A 135 -9.29 7.49 4.64
C THR A 135 -9.49 6.92 3.23
N LEU A 136 -10.73 6.86 2.73
CA LEU A 136 -11.00 6.41 1.36
C LEU A 136 -10.31 7.28 0.31
N ILE A 137 -10.37 8.61 0.47
CA ILE A 137 -9.69 9.55 -0.42
C ILE A 137 -8.17 9.31 -0.39
N THR A 138 -7.59 9.12 0.80
CA THR A 138 -6.17 8.79 0.97
C THR A 138 -5.79 7.54 0.18
N MET A 139 -6.59 6.48 0.29
CA MET A 139 -6.36 5.21 -0.41
C MET A 139 -6.44 5.40 -1.93
N VAL A 140 -7.46 6.11 -2.40
CA VAL A 140 -7.66 6.40 -3.83
C VAL A 140 -6.53 7.26 -4.39
N ILE A 141 -6.05 8.27 -3.65
CA ILE A 141 -4.92 9.10 -4.05
C ILE A 141 -3.65 8.24 -4.15
N ALA A 142 -3.34 7.46 -3.12
CA ALA A 142 -2.12 6.64 -3.10
C ALA A 142 -2.12 5.59 -4.22
N PHE A 143 -3.25 4.88 -4.40
CA PHE A 143 -3.43 3.91 -5.46
C PHE A 143 -3.37 4.58 -6.84
N GLY A 144 -4.16 5.63 -7.06
CA GLY A 144 -4.32 6.28 -8.35
C GLY A 144 -3.06 6.98 -8.82
N MET A 145 -2.36 7.71 -7.94
CA MET A 145 -1.08 8.34 -8.28
C MET A 145 -0.02 7.30 -8.61
N THR A 146 0.09 6.23 -7.81
CA THR A 146 1.05 5.16 -8.08
C THR A 146 0.73 4.42 -9.37
N PHE A 147 -0.54 4.12 -9.61
CA PHE A 147 -1.01 3.50 -10.84
C PHE A 147 -0.65 4.38 -12.04
N ALA A 148 -0.97 5.68 -12.01
CA ALA A 148 -0.66 6.61 -13.09
C ALA A 148 0.86 6.69 -13.35
N PHE A 149 1.68 6.85 -12.31
CA PHE A 149 3.14 6.92 -12.47
C PHE A 149 3.73 5.60 -12.98
N THR A 150 3.21 4.46 -12.56
CA THR A 150 3.68 3.14 -13.03
C THR A 150 3.20 2.84 -14.46
N TYR A 151 1.97 3.24 -14.78
CA TYR A 151 1.36 2.97 -16.08
C TYR A 151 1.92 3.86 -17.18
N PHE A 152 2.08 5.17 -16.93
CA PHE A 152 2.65 6.11 -17.89
C PHE A 152 4.17 6.23 -17.81
N GLY A 153 4.78 5.77 -16.72
CA GLY A 153 6.23 5.76 -16.57
C GLY A 153 6.94 4.79 -17.52
N SER A 154 8.27 4.88 -17.54
CA SER A 154 9.09 3.88 -18.24
C SER A 154 8.94 2.53 -17.54
N TYR A 155 8.51 1.50 -18.29
CA TYR A 155 8.47 0.12 -17.84
C TYR A 155 9.42 -0.68 -18.72
N GLU A 156 10.38 -1.32 -18.07
CA GLU A 156 11.24 -2.29 -18.70
C GLU A 156 10.64 -3.66 -18.41
N GLU A 157 10.25 -4.35 -19.48
CA GLU A 157 9.60 -5.64 -19.36
C GLU A 157 10.64 -6.68 -18.92
N LEU A 158 10.31 -7.42 -17.86
CA LEU A 158 11.18 -8.47 -17.33
C LEU A 158 11.35 -9.58 -18.38
N SER A 159 12.55 -10.17 -18.42
CA SER A 159 12.83 -11.34 -19.24
C SER A 159 11.96 -12.53 -18.81
N GLN A 160 11.80 -13.53 -19.69
CA GLN A 160 11.04 -14.73 -19.33
C GLN A 160 11.67 -15.49 -18.16
N GLU A 161 13.00 -15.51 -18.07
CA GLU A 161 13.75 -16.17 -16.98
C GLU A 161 13.46 -15.49 -15.62
N GLU A 162 13.46 -14.15 -15.58
CA GLU A 162 13.09 -13.40 -14.37
C GLU A 162 11.62 -13.62 -13.98
N ILE A 163 10.72 -13.72 -14.95
CA ILE A 163 9.30 -13.99 -14.70
C ILE A 163 9.10 -15.40 -14.14
N GLU A 164 9.80 -16.40 -14.69
CA GLU A 164 9.76 -17.78 -14.18
C GLU A 164 10.28 -17.85 -12.74
N GLU A 165 11.39 -17.17 -12.44
CA GLU A 165 11.94 -17.15 -11.08
C GLU A 165 10.96 -16.55 -10.06
N ILE A 166 10.23 -15.48 -10.42
CA ILE A 166 9.23 -14.84 -9.55
C ILE A 166 7.97 -15.71 -9.39
N THR A 167 7.55 -16.42 -10.45
CA THR A 167 6.29 -17.17 -10.46
C THR A 167 6.41 -18.61 -9.94
N VAL A 168 7.61 -19.20 -9.95
CA VAL A 168 7.86 -20.58 -9.49
C VAL A 168 8.25 -20.64 -8.01
N ASN A 169 8.87 -19.58 -7.47
CA ASN A 169 9.41 -19.58 -6.10
C ASN A 169 8.46 -19.01 -5.02
N GLN A 170 7.18 -18.74 -5.33
CA GLN A 170 6.18 -18.16 -4.41
C GLN A 170 4.87 -18.92 -4.44
#